data_AF-A0A0K9Q1H7-F1
#
_entry.id   AF-A0A0K9Q1H7-F1
#
_cell.length_a   1.000
_cell.length_b   1.000
_cell.length_c   1.000
_cell.angle_alpha   90.00
_cell.angle_beta   90.00
_cell.angle_gamma   90.00
#
_symmetry.space_group_name_H-M   'P 1'
#
loop_
_entity.id
_entity.type
_entity.pdbx_description
1 polymer ?
#
loop_
_entity_poly.entity_id
_entity_poly.type
_entity_poly.pdbx_seq_one_letter_code
_entity_poly.pdbx_strand_id
1 'polypeptide(L)' 'MHNTIFWSKDELEMVQPSSVNRETFDQKVCIEKEFYVIRHALGHFPQIFGTCILLDFIRISCMGNL' A
#
# COMPACT_ATOMS: atom_id res chain seq x y z
N MET A 1 -6.55 -12.58 -4.69
CA MET A 1 -7.11 -11.42 -3.95
C MET A 1 -7.84 -10.49 -4.91
N HIS A 2 -8.98 -9.91 -4.55
CA HIS A 2 -9.75 -9.04 -5.46
C HIS A 2 -9.07 -7.69 -5.77
N ASN A 3 -8.14 -7.25 -4.92
CA ASN A 3 -7.33 -6.05 -5.15
C ASN A 3 -5.89 -6.45 -5.53
N THR A 4 -5.42 -5.95 -6.67
CA THR A 4 -4.09 -6.22 -7.25
C THR A 4 -2.93 -5.66 -6.44
N ILE A 5 -3.19 -4.69 -5.55
CA ILE A 5 -2.18 -4.16 -4.62
C ILE A 5 -1.59 -5.28 -3.75
N PHE A 6 -2.38 -6.29 -3.40
CA PHE A 6 -1.92 -7.39 -2.58
C PHE A 6 -1.36 -8.58 -3.37
N TRP A 7 -1.33 -8.49 -4.70
CA TRP A 7 -0.76 -9.54 -5.53
C TRP A 7 0.75 -9.60 -5.36
N SER A 8 1.27 -10.83 -5.39
CA SER A 8 2.69 -11.13 -5.48
C SER A 8 3.29 -10.63 -6.80
N LYS A 9 4.63 -10.62 -6.87
CA LYS A 9 5.35 -10.25 -8.08
C LYS A 9 4.96 -11.16 -9.25
N ASP A 10 4.92 -12.47 -9.02
CA ASP A 10 4.59 -13.47 -10.03
C ASP A 10 3.15 -13.27 -10.56
N GLU A 11 2.20 -13.00 -9.67
CA GLU A 11 0.81 -12.68 -10.05
C GLU A 11 0.71 -11.41 -10.91
N LEU A 12 1.52 -10.39 -10.60
CA LEU A 12 1.57 -9.16 -11.37
C LEU A 12 2.29 -9.34 -12.72
N GLU A 13 3.30 -10.21 -12.79
CA GLU A 13 4.01 -10.53 -14.03
C GLU A 13 3.10 -11.27 -15.03
N MET A 14 2.18 -12.12 -14.56
CA MET A 14 1.20 -12.80 -15.41
C MET A 14 0.28 -11.84 -16.18
N VAL A 15 0.08 -10.63 -15.67
CA VAL A 15 -0.76 -9.61 -16.29
C VAL A 15 0.06 -8.51 -16.96
N GLN A 16 1.37 -8.67 -17.13
CA GLN A 16 2.15 -7.75 -17.95
C GLN A 16 2.00 -8.07 -19.45
N PRO A 17 1.97 -7.04 -20.34
CA PRO A 17 1.91 -5.60 -20.06
C PRO A 17 0.45 -5.09 -20.10
N SER A 18 -0.28 -5.17 -18.98
CA SER A 18 -1.64 -4.58 -18.88
C SER A 18 -1.64 -3.21 -18.20
N SER A 19 -2.68 -2.42 -18.48
CA SER A 19 -2.99 -1.20 -17.72
C SER A 19 -3.17 -1.49 -16.24
N VAL A 20 -3.77 -2.64 -15.89
CA VAL A 20 -3.97 -3.08 -14.50
C VAL A 20 -2.64 -3.22 -13.76
N ASN A 21 -1.63 -3.81 -14.40
CA ASN A 21 -0.30 -3.93 -13.79
C ASN A 21 0.31 -2.54 -13.51
N ARG A 22 0.27 -1.65 -14.51
CA ARG A 22 0.83 -0.29 -14.40
C ARG A 22 0.11 0.53 -13.34
N GLU A 23 -1.21 0.52 -13.35
CA GLU A 23 -2.03 1.23 -12.35
C GLU A 23 -1.74 0.70 -10.93
N THR A 24 -1.60 -0.62 -10.78
CA THR A 24 -1.23 -1.22 -9.49
C THR A 24 0.15 -0.75 -9.02
N PHE A 25 1.12 -0.67 -9.93
CA PHE A 25 2.45 -0.17 -9.61
C PHE A 25 2.41 1.30 -9.17
N ASP A 26 1.72 2.15 -9.94
CA ASP A 26 1.57 3.57 -9.64
C ASP A 26 0.87 3.79 -8.29
N GLN A 27 -0.18 3.00 -8.00
CA GLN A 27 -0.88 3.02 -6.71
C GLN A 27 0.05 2.62 -5.54
N LYS A 28 0.84 1.54 -5.68
CA LYS A 28 1.80 1.12 -4.64
C LYS A 28 2.80 2.24 -4.33
N VAL A 29 3.36 2.87 -5.38
CA VAL A 29 4.30 3.99 -5.23
C VAL A 29 3.66 5.19 -4.53
N CYS A 30 2.41 5.51 -4.84
CA CYS A 30 1.68 6.60 -4.16
C CYS A 30 1.49 6.29 -2.67
N ILE A 31 1.00 5.10 -2.32
CA ILE A 31 0.76 4.70 -0.93
C ILE A 31 2.07 4.69 -0.13
N GLU A 32 3.16 4.21 -0.71
CA GLU A 32 4.49 4.22 -0.09
C GLU A 32 4.98 5.63 0.22
N LYS A 33 4.79 6.57 -0.71
CA LYS A 33 5.15 7.97 -0.53
C LYS A 33 4.34 8.62 0.58
N GLU A 34 3.02 8.43 0.57
CA GLU A 34 2.12 8.94 1.60
C GLU A 34 2.49 8.41 2.99
N PHE A 35 2.74 7.10 3.09
CA PHE A 35 3.21 6.47 4.32
C PHE A 35 4.50 7.12 4.81
N TYR A 36 5.49 7.32 3.94
CA TYR A 36 6.77 7.90 4.34
C TYR A 36 6.65 9.34 4.86
N VAL A 37 5.76 10.13 4.26
CA VAL A 37 5.46 11.51 4.72
C VAL A 37 4.88 11.49 6.14
N ILE A 38 3.93 10.60 6.42
CA ILE A 38 3.26 10.56 7.74
C ILE A 38 4.02 9.73 8.78
N ARG A 39 4.89 8.80 8.37
CA ARG A 39 5.59 7.88 9.27
C ARG A 39 6.34 8.61 10.37
N HIS A 40 6.98 9.74 10.02
CA HIS A 40 7.66 10.57 11.00
C HIS A 40 6.68 11.11 12.05
N ALA A 41 5.52 11.63 11.62
CA ALA A 41 4.47 12.12 12.51
C ALA A 41 3.92 11.02 13.42
N LEU A 42 3.67 9.81 12.87
CA LEU A 42 3.23 8.65 13.64
C LEU A 42 4.24 8.25 14.71
N GLY A 43 5.54 8.35 14.40
CA GLY A 43 6.63 8.05 15.33
C GLY A 43 6.72 8.99 16.54
N HIS A 44 6.11 10.18 16.49
CA HIS A 44 6.04 11.09 17.65
C HIS A 44 4.99 10.66 18.69
N PHE A 45 4.06 9.77 18.32
CA PHE A 45 2.97 9.32 19.19
C PHE A 45 2.89 7.77 19.27
N PRO A 46 3.97 7.08 19.67
CA PRO A 46 4.02 5.62 19.70
C PRO A 46 2.98 5.00 20.67
N GLN A 47 2.57 5.74 21.71
CA GLN A 47 1.53 5.31 22.64
C GLN A 47 0.12 5.27 22.02
N ILE A 48 -0.10 5.97 20.91
CA ILE A 48 -1.39 6.02 20.20
C ILE A 48 -1.37 5.04 19.03
N PHE A 49 -0.33 5.11 18.19
CA PHE A 49 -0.28 4.39 16.93
C PHE A 49 0.51 3.08 16.98
N GLY A 50 1.22 2.82 18.08
CA GLY A 50 2.12 1.67 18.19
C GLY A 50 3.19 1.66 17.10
N THR A 51 3.59 0.45 16.68
CA THR A 51 4.42 0.26 15.49
C THR A 51 3.50 0.11 14.28
N CYS A 52 3.38 1.17 13.48
CA CYS A 52 2.67 1.13 12.19
C CYS A 52 3.68 0.82 11.08
N ILE A 53 3.54 -0.32 10.41
CA ILE A 53 4.36 -0.66 9.23
C ILE A 53 3.58 -0.38 7.93
N LEU A 54 4.32 -0.25 6.83
CA LEU A 54 3.74 0.02 5.50
C LEU A 54 2.60 -0.96 5.14
N LEU A 55 2.73 -2.23 5.53
CA LEU A 55 1.70 -3.24 5.28
C LEU A 55 0.38 -2.92 6.00
N ASP A 56 0.43 -2.42 7.23
CA ASP A 56 -0.76 -2.01 7.97
C ASP A 56 -1.43 -0.83 7.29
N PHE A 57 -0.63 0.14 6.86
CA PHE A 57 -1.09 1.33 6.14
C PHE A 57 -1.78 0.95 4.82
N ILE A 58 -1.17 0.09 4.00
CA ILE A 58 -1.78 -0.42 2.77
C ILE A 58 -3.11 -1.12 3.07
N ARG A 59 -3.17 -1.96 4.10
CA ARG A 59 -4.40 -2.69 4.44
C ARG A 59 -5.54 -1.75 4.79
N ILE A 60 -5.26 -0.70 5.58
CA ILE A 60 -6.27 0.30 5.98
C ILE A 60 -6.71 1.12 4.78
N SER A 61 -5.77 1.64 3.97
CA SER A 61 -6.05 2.46 2.79
C SER A 61 -6.88 1.71 1.73
N CYS A 62 -6.69 0.39 1.60
CA CYS A 62 -7.44 -0.41 0.63
C CYS A 62 -8.75 -1.00 1.16
N MET A 63 -8.99 -1.01 2.48
CA MET A 63 -10.25 -1.46 3.08
C MET A 63 -11.27 -0.34 3.29
N GLY A 64 -10.87 0.94 3.18
CA GLY A 64 -11.74 2.11 3.39
C GLY A 64 -12.75 2.44 2.29
N ASN A 65 -12.88 1.61 1.24
CA ASN A 65 -13.88 1.77 0.16
C ASN A 65 -15.12 0.89 0.41
N LEU A 66 -15.76 1.04 1.58
CA LEU A 66 -17.01 0.34 1.94
C LEU A 66 -18.12 1.34 2.25
#